data_AF-A0A4R5UWE4-F1
#
_entry.id   AF-A0A4R5UWE4-F1
#
_cell.length_a   1.000
_cell.length_b   1.000
_cell.length_c   1.000
_cell.angle_alpha   90.00
_cell.angle_beta   90.00
_cell.angle_gamma   90.00
#
_symmetry.space_group_name_H-M   'P 1'
#
loop_
_entity.id
_entity.type
_entity.pdbx_description
1 polymer ?
#
loop_
_entity_poly.entity_id
_entity_poly.type
_entity_poly.pdbx_seq_one_letter_code
_entity_poly.pdbx_strand_id
1 'polypeptide(L)'
;MMKIQLTLQMMSRYKQSVLSIAFLLILSNSFAQVAKLALADSLAKEILENEGLYTVASGLKPMSTVLQFDFQIDTLSQEFLDEKAVEASLSSFHSALGLLENENIKFIILPFKSIYGDKRTFQILVFHQESVEEKIKEFSSFFLKRGILPETPVHQILSIVEFGEKYERYQAYGYFFGYPEHAVNFFVNASLSYEKTNEFVERDFFQIPVASSEEGHFVYAVPKGYEPAEIDLRIRLDASEILSKYKEFKSEVDFETKSYPFLELYFQILDLAFSENKEEVFLD
;
A
#
# COMPACT_ATOMS: atom_id res chain seq x y z
N MET A 1 10.43 -46.91 49.79
CA MET A 1 9.56 -45.72 49.89
C MET A 1 10.21 -44.44 49.34
N MET A 2 11.45 -44.11 49.68
CA MET A 2 12.10 -42.83 49.29
C MET A 2 12.26 -42.60 47.77
N LYS A 3 12.46 -43.65 46.96
CA LYS A 3 12.61 -43.52 45.49
C LYS A 3 11.33 -43.07 44.77
N ILE A 4 10.15 -43.51 45.22
CA ILE A 4 8.84 -43.20 44.60
C ILE A 4 8.46 -41.73 44.83
N GLN A 5 8.81 -41.19 46.00
CA GLN A 5 8.53 -39.81 46.37
C GLN A 5 9.36 -38.81 45.54
N LEU A 6 10.62 -39.14 45.23
CA LEU A 6 11.46 -38.35 44.31
C LEU A 6 10.91 -38.34 42.88
N THR A 7 10.40 -39.49 42.38
CA THR A 7 9.87 -39.58 41.01
C THR A 7 8.58 -38.76 40.85
N LEU A 8 7.68 -38.82 41.84
CA LEU A 8 6.46 -38.02 41.87
C LEU A 8 6.76 -36.52 41.95
N GLN A 9 7.77 -36.11 42.73
CA GLN A 9 8.18 -34.72 42.85
C GLN A 9 8.83 -34.18 41.56
N MET A 10 9.62 -35.01 40.85
CA MET A 10 10.16 -34.65 39.53
C MET A 10 9.08 -34.59 38.44
N MET A 11 8.11 -35.52 38.43
CA MET A 11 6.98 -35.48 37.49
C MET A 11 6.07 -34.27 37.73
N SER A 12 5.88 -33.86 39.00
CA SER A 12 5.14 -32.65 39.35
C SER A 12 5.84 -31.38 38.89
N ARG A 13 7.17 -31.27 39.08
CA ARG A 13 7.96 -30.14 38.58
C ARG A 13 7.99 -30.09 37.06
N TYR A 14 8.11 -31.23 36.39
CA TYR A 14 8.06 -31.32 34.94
C TYR A 14 6.69 -30.89 34.38
N LYS A 15 5.58 -31.34 34.98
CA LYS A 15 4.23 -30.89 34.61
C LYS A 15 4.03 -29.39 34.83
N GLN A 16 4.53 -28.83 35.93
CA GLN A 16 4.47 -27.39 36.19
C GLN A 16 5.31 -26.59 35.17
N SER A 17 6.52 -27.04 34.85
CA SER A 17 7.35 -26.39 33.83
C SER A 17 6.73 -26.45 32.44
N VAL A 18 6.16 -27.59 32.04
CA VAL A 18 5.46 -27.72 30.75
C VAL A 18 4.21 -26.84 30.70
N LEU A 19 3.44 -26.75 31.79
CA LEU A 19 2.26 -25.89 31.87
C LEU A 19 2.63 -24.41 31.83
N SER A 20 3.73 -24.00 32.50
CA SER A 20 4.24 -22.62 32.45
C SER A 20 4.77 -22.26 31.05
N ILE A 21 5.46 -23.17 30.36
CA ILE A 21 5.93 -22.95 28.98
C ILE A 21 4.74 -22.85 28.03
N ALA A 22 3.75 -23.74 28.14
CA ALA A 22 2.53 -23.68 27.33
C ALA A 22 1.74 -22.38 27.57
N PHE A 23 1.63 -21.94 28.83
CA PHE A 23 0.97 -20.68 29.17
C PHE A 23 1.73 -19.45 28.65
N LEU A 24 3.06 -19.44 28.74
CA LEU A 24 3.90 -18.39 28.14
C LEU A 24 3.76 -18.36 26.62
N LEU A 25 3.68 -19.52 25.95
CA LEU A 25 3.46 -19.62 24.50
C LEU A 25 2.05 -19.13 24.10
N ILE A 26 1.03 -19.43 24.88
CA ILE A 26 -0.34 -18.93 24.65
C ILE A 26 -0.37 -17.41 24.81
N LEU A 27 0.26 -16.88 25.87
CA LEU A 27 0.34 -15.44 26.09
C LEU A 27 1.15 -14.72 25.01
N SER A 28 2.29 -15.28 24.59
CA SER A 28 3.12 -14.68 23.54
C SER A 28 2.40 -14.68 22.19
N ASN A 29 1.70 -15.76 21.84
CA ASN A 29 0.88 -15.82 20.63
C ASN A 29 -0.29 -14.83 20.69
N SER A 30 -0.92 -14.67 21.86
CA SER A 30 -2.01 -13.69 22.05
C SER A 30 -1.49 -12.26 21.87
N PHE A 31 -0.33 -11.94 22.45
CA PHE A 31 0.28 -10.62 22.31
C PHE A 31 0.71 -10.33 20.87
N ALA A 32 1.35 -11.29 20.20
CA ALA A 32 1.72 -11.16 18.80
C ALA A 32 0.50 -10.95 17.89
N GLN A 33 -0.62 -11.65 18.16
CA GLN A 33 -1.87 -11.46 17.43
C GLN A 33 -2.48 -10.07 17.66
N VAL A 34 -2.47 -9.56 18.89
CA VAL A 34 -2.96 -8.20 19.20
C VAL A 34 -2.09 -7.14 18.50
N ALA A 35 -0.76 -7.28 18.57
CA ALA A 35 0.16 -6.36 17.90
C ALA A 35 -0.04 -6.38 16.37
N LYS A 36 -0.25 -7.56 15.79
CA LYS A 36 -0.57 -7.74 14.37
C LYS A 36 -1.85 -7.02 13.97
N LEU A 37 -2.93 -7.19 14.73
CA LEU A 37 -4.22 -6.54 14.45
C LEU A 37 -4.15 -5.02 14.60
N ALA A 38 -3.45 -4.52 15.63
CA ALA A 38 -3.25 -3.09 15.82
C ALA A 38 -2.44 -2.45 14.68
N LEU A 39 -1.41 -3.15 14.17
CA LEU A 39 -0.65 -2.69 13.01
C LEU A 39 -1.51 -2.72 11.74
N ALA A 40 -2.32 -3.77 11.53
CA ALA A 40 -3.24 -3.85 10.40
C ALA A 40 -4.30 -2.74 10.44
N ASP A 41 -4.85 -2.42 11.61
CA ASP A 41 -5.78 -1.30 11.80
C ASP A 41 -5.11 0.05 11.49
N SER A 42 -3.87 0.25 11.91
CA SER A 42 -3.09 1.45 11.59
C SER A 42 -2.83 1.58 10.10
N LEU A 43 -2.50 0.48 9.41
CA LEU A 43 -2.30 0.47 7.96
C LEU A 43 -3.63 0.70 7.21
N ALA A 44 -4.72 0.10 7.68
CA ALA A 44 -6.07 0.35 7.14
C ALA A 44 -6.46 1.82 7.24
N LYS A 45 -6.14 2.46 8.37
CA LYS A 45 -6.31 3.92 8.54
C LYS A 45 -5.51 4.70 7.51
N GLU A 46 -4.22 4.40 7.33
CA GLU A 46 -3.39 5.10 6.35
C GLU A 46 -3.89 4.92 4.91
N ILE A 47 -4.48 3.76 4.58
CA ILE A 47 -5.12 3.52 3.29
C ILE A 47 -6.37 4.40 3.14
N LEU A 48 -7.31 4.27 4.08
CA LEU A 48 -8.66 4.83 3.96
C LEU A 48 -8.71 6.35 4.14
N GLU A 49 -7.81 6.90 4.96
CA GLU A 49 -7.76 8.34 5.17
C GLU A 49 -7.09 9.10 4.02
N ASN A 50 -6.31 8.41 3.19
CA ASN A 50 -5.54 8.99 2.10
C ASN A 50 -5.96 8.43 0.74
N GLU A 51 -5.10 8.54 -0.27
CA GLU A 51 -5.38 8.13 -1.66
C GLU A 51 -5.56 6.61 -1.85
N GLY A 52 -5.10 5.80 -0.88
CA GLY A 52 -5.29 4.36 -0.87
C GLY A 52 -6.76 3.93 -0.92
N LEU A 53 -7.68 4.77 -0.42
CA LEU A 53 -9.12 4.61 -0.54
C LEU A 53 -9.54 4.38 -1.99
N TYR A 54 -9.02 5.18 -2.92
CA TYR A 54 -9.37 5.09 -4.35
C TYR A 54 -8.80 3.85 -5.03
N THR A 55 -7.82 3.18 -4.41
CA THR A 55 -7.35 1.87 -4.84
C THR A 55 -8.26 0.77 -4.33
N VAL A 56 -8.55 0.75 -3.03
CA VAL A 56 -9.25 -0.39 -2.41
C VAL A 56 -10.76 -0.38 -2.63
N ALA A 57 -11.37 0.79 -2.80
CA ALA A 57 -12.82 0.91 -2.97
C ALA A 57 -13.31 0.60 -4.39
N SER A 58 -12.49 0.85 -5.42
CA SER A 58 -12.92 0.66 -6.81
C SER A 58 -11.81 0.43 -7.83
N GLY A 59 -10.54 0.56 -7.43
CA GLY A 59 -9.43 0.53 -8.38
C GLY A 59 -9.30 1.77 -9.27
N LEU A 60 -10.02 2.86 -8.99
CA LEU A 60 -9.86 4.16 -9.67
C LEU A 60 -8.38 4.57 -9.76
N LYS A 61 -7.63 4.33 -8.67
CA LYS A 61 -6.17 4.29 -8.70
C LYS A 61 -5.71 2.83 -8.71
N PRO A 62 -5.01 2.35 -9.76
CA PRO A 62 -4.48 0.98 -9.77
C PRO A 62 -3.54 0.69 -8.60
N MET A 63 -2.83 1.71 -8.12
CA MET A 63 -1.89 1.64 -7.02
C MET A 63 -1.87 2.94 -6.21
N SER A 64 -1.58 2.82 -4.92
CA SER A 64 -1.33 3.95 -4.02
C SER A 64 -0.19 3.64 -3.04
N THR A 65 0.48 4.68 -2.54
CA THR A 65 1.42 4.53 -1.42
C THR A 65 0.66 4.53 -0.11
N VAL A 66 0.92 3.51 0.72
CA VAL A 66 0.35 3.39 2.07
C VAL A 66 1.26 4.04 3.09
N LEU A 67 2.55 3.72 3.04
CA LEU A 67 3.53 4.17 4.02
C LEU A 67 4.93 4.20 3.41
N GLN A 68 5.74 5.17 3.82
CA GLN A 68 7.20 5.14 3.60
C GLN A 68 7.90 5.12 4.96
N PHE A 69 8.97 4.34 5.06
CA PHE A 69 9.72 4.18 6.29
C PHE A 69 11.20 3.91 6.01
N ASP A 70 12.05 4.27 6.97
CA ASP A 70 13.50 4.22 6.83
C ASP A 70 14.14 3.23 7.80
N PHE A 71 15.19 2.57 7.34
CA PHE A 71 16.16 1.91 8.20
C PHE A 71 17.51 2.59 8.11
N GLN A 72 18.21 2.64 9.24
CA GLN A 72 19.56 3.20 9.32
C GLN A 72 20.56 2.22 8.72
N ILE A 73 21.47 2.73 7.91
CA ILE A 73 22.56 1.98 7.29
C ILE A 73 23.90 2.66 7.57
N ASP A 74 24.97 1.89 7.57
CA ASP A 74 26.32 2.42 7.51
C ASP A 74 26.56 3.03 6.12
N THR A 75 27.08 4.26 6.06
CA THR A 75 27.22 4.98 4.78
C THR A 75 28.35 4.42 3.89
N LEU A 76 29.30 3.67 4.46
CA LEU A 76 30.42 3.09 3.73
C LEU A 76 30.10 1.67 3.25
N SER A 77 29.63 0.79 4.15
CA SER A 77 29.29 -0.60 3.80
C SER A 77 27.90 -0.73 3.18
N GLN A 78 27.01 0.24 3.41
CA GLN A 78 25.58 0.18 3.07
C GLN A 78 24.81 -0.96 3.76
N GLU A 79 25.39 -1.55 4.80
CA GLU A 79 24.74 -2.56 5.62
C GLU A 79 23.83 -1.92 6.67
N PHE A 80 22.80 -2.63 7.10
CA PHE A 80 21.91 -2.15 8.16
C PHE A 80 22.64 -2.10 9.50
N LEU A 81 22.40 -1.03 10.26
CA LEU A 81 22.99 -0.90 11.60
C LEU A 81 22.38 -1.90 12.62
N ASP A 82 21.14 -2.33 12.39
CA ASP A 82 20.44 -3.34 13.19
C ASP A 82 19.60 -4.27 12.30
N GLU A 83 20.24 -5.29 11.73
CA GLU A 83 19.58 -6.27 10.86
C GLU A 83 18.40 -6.99 11.53
N LYS A 84 18.48 -7.25 12.85
CA LYS A 84 17.41 -7.97 13.56
C LYS A 84 16.17 -7.10 13.72
N ALA A 85 16.33 -5.81 13.99
CA ALA A 85 15.22 -4.88 14.04
C ALA A 85 14.57 -4.69 12.66
N VAL A 86 15.37 -4.68 11.59
CA VAL A 86 14.90 -4.64 10.20
C VAL A 86 14.07 -5.88 9.88
N GLU A 87 14.60 -7.08 10.15
CA GLU A 87 13.90 -8.34 9.94
C GLU A 87 12.58 -8.39 10.72
N ALA A 88 12.59 -8.01 12.00
CA ALA A 88 11.41 -7.99 12.84
C ALA A 88 10.33 -7.00 12.33
N SER A 89 10.75 -5.81 11.87
CA SER A 89 9.82 -4.82 11.29
C SER A 89 9.21 -5.32 9.99
N LEU A 90 10.02 -5.81 9.05
CA LEU A 90 9.53 -6.32 7.76
C LEU A 90 8.60 -7.51 7.97
N SER A 91 8.94 -8.44 8.86
CA SER A 91 8.08 -9.57 9.23
C SER A 91 6.75 -9.12 9.84
N SER A 92 6.78 -8.09 10.70
CA SER A 92 5.56 -7.51 11.29
C SER A 92 4.66 -6.88 10.23
N PHE A 93 5.23 -6.11 9.29
CA PHE A 93 4.49 -5.54 8.16
C PHE A 93 3.89 -6.64 7.28
N HIS A 94 4.68 -7.63 6.84
CA HIS A 94 4.15 -8.73 6.02
C HIS A 94 3.00 -9.47 6.70
N SER A 95 3.12 -9.73 8.01
CA SER A 95 2.06 -10.37 8.78
C SER A 95 0.78 -9.53 8.77
N ALA A 96 0.88 -8.23 9.10
CA ALA A 96 -0.27 -7.32 9.15
C ALA A 96 -0.92 -7.10 7.78
N LEU A 97 -0.12 -6.89 6.73
CA LEU A 97 -0.62 -6.72 5.36
C LEU A 97 -1.35 -7.96 4.87
N GLY A 98 -0.90 -9.17 5.24
CA GLY A 98 -1.60 -10.40 4.92
C GLY A 98 -3.01 -10.52 5.52
N LEU A 99 -3.41 -9.65 6.47
CA LEU A 99 -4.81 -9.55 6.91
C LEU A 99 -5.65 -8.66 6.00
N LEU A 100 -5.03 -7.70 5.31
CA LEU A 100 -5.71 -6.72 4.46
C LEU A 100 -5.82 -7.20 3.00
N GLU A 101 -5.03 -8.20 2.61
CA GLU A 101 -5.06 -8.80 1.28
C GLU A 101 -6.34 -9.60 1.03
N ASN A 102 -6.82 -9.53 -0.22
CA ASN A 102 -7.81 -10.44 -0.77
C ASN A 102 -7.42 -10.82 -2.20
N GLU A 103 -8.34 -11.36 -3.00
CA GLU A 103 -8.04 -11.76 -4.38
C GLU A 103 -7.63 -10.57 -5.27
N ASN A 104 -8.29 -9.41 -5.10
CA ASN A 104 -8.09 -8.22 -5.93
C ASN A 104 -7.17 -7.18 -5.28
N ILE A 105 -7.08 -7.14 -3.95
CA ILE A 105 -6.23 -6.20 -3.22
C ILE A 105 -4.95 -6.89 -2.74
N LYS A 106 -3.81 -6.38 -3.20
CA LYS A 106 -2.47 -6.90 -2.87
C LYS A 106 -1.58 -5.80 -2.30
N PHE A 107 -0.52 -6.20 -1.59
CA PHE A 107 0.50 -5.26 -1.12
C PHE A 107 1.90 -5.70 -1.52
N ILE A 108 2.81 -4.73 -1.55
CA ILE A 108 4.25 -5.00 -1.64
C ILE A 108 5.02 -4.03 -0.76
N ILE A 109 6.12 -4.53 -0.19
CA ILE A 109 7.13 -3.72 0.47
C ILE A 109 8.33 -3.68 -0.49
N LEU A 110 8.69 -2.48 -0.96
CA LEU A 110 9.74 -2.29 -1.96
C LEU A 110 10.74 -1.24 -1.49
N PRO A 111 12.06 -1.52 -1.48
CA PRO A 111 13.04 -0.48 -1.25
C PRO A 111 13.14 0.45 -2.46
N PHE A 112 13.38 1.74 -2.23
CA PHE A 112 13.77 2.62 -3.32
C PHE A 112 15.12 2.17 -3.91
N LYS A 113 15.27 2.32 -5.24
CA LYS A 113 16.54 2.13 -5.95
C LYS A 113 17.61 3.03 -5.37
N SER A 114 17.26 4.29 -5.15
CA SER A 114 18.15 5.31 -4.61
C SER A 114 18.30 5.21 -3.09
N ILE A 115 19.52 5.43 -2.61
CA ILE A 115 19.87 5.58 -1.20
C ILE A 115 20.23 7.04 -0.97
N TYR A 116 19.76 7.62 0.14
CA TYR A 116 20.04 9.00 0.49
C TYR A 116 20.61 9.07 1.91
N GLY A 117 21.85 9.54 2.02
CA GLY A 117 22.53 9.66 3.32
C GLY A 117 22.76 8.30 3.99
N ASP A 118 22.39 8.22 5.26
CA ASP A 118 22.52 7.07 6.15
C ASP A 118 21.24 6.23 6.23
N LYS A 119 20.36 6.33 5.22
CA LYS A 119 19.04 5.70 5.22
C LYS A 119 18.78 4.85 4.00
N ARG A 120 18.23 3.66 4.24
CA ARG A 120 17.55 2.85 3.24
C ARG A 120 16.04 3.00 3.41
N THR A 121 15.41 3.69 2.46
CA THR A 121 13.97 3.94 2.47
C THR A 121 13.21 2.82 1.76
N PHE A 122 12.13 2.37 2.39
CA PHE A 122 11.16 1.43 1.85
C PHE A 122 9.80 2.11 1.69
N GLN A 123 9.00 1.58 0.77
CA GLN A 123 7.60 1.95 0.58
C GLN A 123 6.72 0.70 0.67
N ILE A 124 5.56 0.86 1.30
CA ILE A 124 4.43 -0.05 1.21
C ILE A 124 3.48 0.50 0.16
N LEU A 125 3.18 -0.30 -0.85
CA LEU A 125 2.22 0.03 -1.89
C LEU A 125 1.03 -0.93 -1.80
N VAL A 126 -0.17 -0.41 -2.05
CA VAL A 126 -1.41 -1.19 -2.21
C VAL A 126 -1.81 -1.18 -3.68
N PHE A 127 -2.38 -2.28 -4.16
CA PHE A 127 -2.76 -2.47 -5.56
C PHE A 127 -4.16 -3.03 -5.69
N HIS A 128 -4.86 -2.54 -6.70
CA HIS A 128 -6.05 -3.17 -7.25
C HIS A 128 -5.63 -3.98 -8.49
N GLN A 129 -5.61 -5.31 -8.37
CA GLN A 129 -5.04 -6.25 -9.34
C GLN A 129 -5.66 -6.05 -10.73
N GLU A 130 -6.99 -6.03 -10.82
CA GLU A 130 -7.70 -5.86 -12.09
C GLU A 130 -7.36 -4.53 -12.77
N SER A 131 -7.28 -3.44 -12.00
CA SER A 131 -6.99 -2.11 -12.56
C SER A 131 -5.54 -1.98 -13.03
N VAL A 132 -4.61 -2.68 -12.37
CA VAL A 132 -3.23 -2.81 -12.85
C VAL A 132 -3.20 -3.54 -14.20
N GLU A 133 -3.92 -4.65 -14.31
CA GLU A 133 -4.03 -5.42 -15.55
C GLU A 133 -4.63 -4.59 -16.69
N GLU A 134 -5.67 -3.81 -16.40
CA GLU A 134 -6.30 -2.89 -17.36
C GLU A 134 -5.34 -1.82 -17.84
N LYS A 135 -4.55 -1.20 -16.94
CA LYS A 135 -3.53 -0.22 -17.37
C LYS A 135 -2.45 -0.86 -18.23
N ILE A 136 -2.08 -2.10 -17.95
CA ILE A 136 -1.12 -2.83 -18.80
C ILE A 136 -1.71 -3.09 -20.18
N LYS A 137 -3.00 -3.44 -20.27
CA LYS A 137 -3.70 -3.61 -21.56
C LYS A 137 -3.76 -2.29 -22.33
N GLU A 138 -4.17 -1.21 -21.67
CA GLU A 138 -4.28 0.13 -22.26
C GLU A 138 -2.94 0.62 -22.83
N PHE A 139 -1.86 0.51 -22.05
CA PHE A 139 -0.52 0.93 -22.47
C PHE A 139 0.36 -0.26 -22.89
N SER A 140 -0.23 -1.26 -23.57
CA SER A 140 0.43 -2.52 -23.93
C SER A 140 1.77 -2.34 -24.67
N SER A 141 1.83 -1.42 -25.64
CA SER A 141 3.07 -1.15 -26.37
C SER A 141 4.21 -0.61 -25.50
N PHE A 142 3.87 0.10 -24.43
CA PHE A 142 4.84 0.56 -23.44
C PHE A 142 5.30 -0.64 -22.58
N PHE A 143 4.39 -1.39 -21.98
CA PHE A 143 4.73 -2.49 -21.07
C PHE A 143 5.38 -3.71 -21.76
N LEU A 144 4.99 -4.03 -23.00
CA LEU A 144 5.51 -5.18 -23.74
C LEU A 144 7.02 -5.11 -23.98
N LYS A 145 7.58 -3.92 -24.20
CA LYS A 145 9.03 -3.72 -24.39
C LYS A 145 9.86 -4.14 -23.16
N ARG A 146 9.20 -4.32 -22.02
CA ARG A 146 9.79 -4.69 -20.73
C ARG A 146 9.47 -6.15 -20.35
N GLY A 147 8.83 -6.90 -21.24
CA GLY A 147 8.34 -8.25 -20.95
C GLY A 147 7.20 -8.27 -19.94
N ILE A 148 6.46 -7.16 -19.79
CA ILE A 148 5.32 -7.06 -18.88
C ILE A 148 4.04 -7.28 -19.68
N LEU A 149 3.28 -8.28 -19.25
CA LEU A 149 1.95 -8.65 -19.73
C LEU A 149 0.94 -8.52 -18.57
N PRO A 150 -0.38 -8.44 -18.82
CA PRO A 150 -1.38 -8.31 -17.77
C PRO A 150 -1.24 -9.40 -16.68
N GLU A 151 -0.96 -10.63 -17.07
CA GLU A 151 -0.75 -11.77 -16.17
C GLU A 151 0.58 -11.76 -15.40
N THR A 152 1.46 -10.77 -15.65
CA THR A 152 2.75 -10.69 -14.96
C THR A 152 2.51 -10.40 -13.49
N PRO A 153 3.08 -11.19 -12.56
CA PRO A 153 2.90 -10.95 -11.14
C PRO A 153 3.32 -9.52 -10.74
N VAL A 154 2.47 -8.80 -10.01
CA VAL A 154 2.66 -7.39 -9.65
C VAL A 154 4.01 -7.11 -8.98
N HIS A 155 4.49 -8.03 -8.14
CA HIS A 155 5.79 -7.87 -7.50
C HIS A 155 6.98 -7.88 -8.49
N GLN A 156 6.85 -8.64 -9.58
CA GLN A 156 7.83 -8.64 -10.66
C GLN A 156 7.75 -7.32 -11.45
N ILE A 157 6.53 -6.86 -11.77
CA ILE A 157 6.29 -5.59 -12.48
C ILE A 157 7.00 -4.43 -11.77
N LEU A 158 6.77 -4.28 -10.48
CA LEU A 158 7.29 -3.13 -9.73
C LEU A 158 8.79 -3.20 -9.50
N SER A 159 9.34 -4.41 -9.38
CA SER A 159 10.78 -4.59 -9.35
C SER A 159 11.40 -4.18 -10.69
N ILE A 160 10.78 -4.53 -11.83
CA ILE A 160 11.23 -4.08 -13.15
C ILE A 160 11.14 -2.55 -13.26
N VAL A 161 10.03 -1.96 -12.81
CA VAL A 161 9.79 -0.52 -12.89
C VAL A 161 10.72 0.29 -11.98
N GLU A 162 10.82 -0.05 -10.70
CA GLU A 162 11.61 0.71 -9.72
C GLU A 162 13.10 0.70 -10.05
N PHE A 163 13.60 -0.42 -10.58
CA PHE A 163 15.01 -0.58 -10.94
C PHE A 163 15.32 -0.22 -12.40
N GLY A 164 14.32 0.13 -13.21
CA GLY A 164 14.46 0.53 -14.60
C GLY A 164 15.07 1.91 -14.83
N GLU A 165 14.97 2.37 -16.07
CA GLU A 165 15.43 3.70 -16.51
C GLU A 165 14.56 4.82 -15.92
N LYS A 166 15.18 5.94 -15.55
CA LYS A 166 14.54 7.02 -14.76
C LYS A 166 13.20 7.49 -15.33
N TYR A 167 13.14 7.84 -16.62
CA TYR A 167 11.94 8.41 -17.24
C TYR A 167 10.87 7.38 -17.53
N GLU A 168 11.29 6.16 -17.84
CA GLU A 168 10.40 5.02 -18.02
C GLU A 168 9.74 4.65 -16.70
N ARG A 169 10.50 4.70 -15.61
CA ARG A 169 10.00 4.54 -14.25
C ARG A 169 8.97 5.61 -13.90
N TYR A 170 9.25 6.88 -14.20
CA TYR A 170 8.27 7.97 -14.00
C TYR A 170 6.97 7.73 -14.78
N GLN A 171 7.10 7.30 -16.03
CA GLN A 171 5.95 7.01 -16.88
C GLN A 171 5.11 5.84 -16.33
N ALA A 172 5.75 4.72 -16.00
CA ALA A 172 5.09 3.54 -15.43
C ALA A 172 4.41 3.84 -14.09
N TYR A 173 5.09 4.55 -13.18
CA TYR A 173 4.49 4.97 -11.92
C TYR A 173 3.31 5.92 -12.15
N GLY A 174 3.41 6.85 -13.09
CA GLY A 174 2.28 7.73 -13.43
C GLY A 174 1.04 6.96 -13.83
N TYR A 175 1.18 5.95 -14.69
CA TYR A 175 0.07 5.08 -15.08
C TYR A 175 -0.49 4.27 -13.91
N PHE A 176 0.36 3.64 -13.09
CA PHE A 176 -0.11 2.85 -11.95
C PHE A 176 -0.69 3.69 -10.81
N PHE A 177 -0.26 4.95 -10.65
CA PHE A 177 -0.91 5.90 -9.73
C PHE A 177 -2.20 6.49 -10.30
N GLY A 178 -2.65 6.04 -11.47
CA GLY A 178 -3.95 6.42 -12.05
C GLY A 178 -3.97 7.81 -12.68
N TYR A 179 -2.81 8.35 -13.07
CA TYR A 179 -2.76 9.66 -13.74
C TYR A 179 -3.12 9.53 -15.22
N PRO A 180 -3.89 10.50 -15.77
CA PRO A 180 -4.23 10.48 -17.17
C PRO A 180 -2.99 10.65 -18.04
N GLU A 181 -3.00 10.06 -19.24
CA GLU A 181 -1.82 10.00 -20.11
C GLU A 181 -1.19 11.37 -20.37
N HIS A 182 -2.02 12.42 -20.54
CA HIS A 182 -1.52 13.77 -20.80
C HIS A 182 -0.67 14.31 -19.62
N ALA A 183 -1.06 14.02 -18.37
CA ALA A 183 -0.34 14.46 -17.18
C ALA A 183 0.97 13.69 -17.01
N VAL A 184 0.95 12.38 -17.28
CA VAL A 184 2.15 11.54 -17.30
C VAL A 184 3.15 12.04 -18.34
N ASN A 185 2.67 12.27 -19.57
CA ASN A 185 3.50 12.78 -20.66
C ASN A 185 4.06 14.17 -20.35
N PHE A 186 3.27 15.07 -19.77
CA PHE A 186 3.74 16.38 -19.33
C PHE A 186 4.86 16.25 -18.30
N PHE A 187 4.67 15.45 -17.25
CA PHE A 187 5.67 15.29 -16.18
C PHE A 187 7.00 14.73 -16.71
N VAL A 188 6.94 13.70 -17.57
CA VAL A 188 8.12 13.08 -18.18
C VAL A 188 8.85 14.07 -19.09
N ASN A 189 8.12 14.78 -19.95
CA ASN A 189 8.70 15.76 -20.87
C ASN A 189 9.28 16.97 -20.14
N ALA A 190 8.62 17.47 -19.10
CA ALA A 190 9.12 18.54 -18.25
C ALA A 190 10.43 18.13 -17.55
N SER A 191 10.49 16.90 -17.04
CA SER A 191 11.70 16.35 -16.43
C SER A 191 12.86 16.22 -17.42
N LEU A 192 12.58 15.73 -18.63
CA LEU A 192 13.55 15.64 -19.72
C LEU A 192 14.04 17.03 -20.17
N SER A 193 13.15 18.02 -20.22
CA SER A 193 13.50 19.40 -20.59
C SER A 193 14.42 20.04 -19.55
N TYR A 194 14.06 19.93 -18.27
CA TYR A 194 14.87 20.44 -17.17
C TYR A 194 16.28 19.83 -17.17
N GLU A 195 16.41 18.51 -17.38
CA GLU A 195 17.73 17.88 -17.42
C GLU A 195 18.60 18.35 -18.59
N LYS A 196 17.99 18.73 -19.72
CA LYS A 196 18.69 19.23 -20.91
C LYS A 196 19.04 20.72 -20.83
N THR A 197 18.18 21.52 -20.21
CA THR A 197 18.25 23.00 -20.27
C THR A 197 18.61 23.64 -18.94
N ASN A 198 18.42 22.91 -17.83
CA ASN A 198 18.45 23.42 -16.47
C ASN A 198 17.42 24.54 -16.19
N GLU A 199 16.38 24.64 -17.03
CA GLU A 199 15.28 25.60 -16.89
C GLU A 199 14.04 24.91 -16.34
N PHE A 200 13.48 25.47 -15.27
CA PHE A 200 12.28 24.92 -14.63
C PHE A 200 11.05 25.13 -15.51
N VAL A 201 10.35 24.04 -15.83
CA VAL A 201 9.07 24.10 -16.54
C VAL A 201 7.96 24.41 -15.55
N GLU A 202 7.33 25.57 -15.69
CA GLU A 202 6.20 25.97 -14.86
C GLU A 202 5.02 25.00 -15.00
N ARG A 203 4.34 24.75 -13.88
CA ARG A 203 3.25 23.78 -13.78
C ARG A 203 2.23 24.20 -12.73
N ASP A 204 1.00 23.78 -12.95
CA ASP A 204 -0.05 23.76 -11.94
C ASP A 204 -0.28 22.31 -11.47
N PHE A 205 -1.10 22.14 -10.44
CA PHE A 205 -1.40 20.84 -9.84
C PHE A 205 -2.90 20.59 -9.85
N PHE A 206 -3.32 19.50 -10.48
CA PHE A 206 -4.71 19.06 -10.40
C PHE A 206 -4.88 18.23 -9.13
N GLN A 207 -5.56 18.81 -8.14
CA GLN A 207 -5.78 18.21 -6.81
C GLN A 207 -7.09 17.42 -6.79
N ILE A 208 -7.04 16.22 -6.23
CA ILE A 208 -8.20 15.41 -5.88
C ILE A 208 -8.16 15.19 -4.37
N PRO A 209 -9.20 15.64 -3.63
CA PRO A 209 -9.26 15.49 -2.18
C PRO A 209 -9.14 14.04 -1.71
N VAL A 210 -8.75 13.84 -0.46
CA VAL A 210 -8.84 12.59 0.30
C VAL A 210 -9.58 12.88 1.61
N ALA A 211 -9.73 11.89 2.49
CA ALA A 211 -10.45 12.13 3.75
C ALA A 211 -9.65 12.97 4.74
N SER A 212 -8.31 12.85 4.74
CA SER A 212 -7.40 13.56 5.63
C SER A 212 -7.07 15.00 5.18
N SER A 213 -7.23 15.32 3.89
CA SER A 213 -6.83 16.60 3.30
C SER A 213 -7.50 16.84 1.94
N GLU A 214 -7.73 18.11 1.60
CA GLU A 214 -8.23 18.52 0.27
C GLU A 214 -7.11 18.56 -0.80
N GLU A 215 -5.85 18.59 -0.38
CA GLU A 215 -4.69 18.73 -1.27
C GLU A 215 -3.51 17.83 -0.85
N GLY A 216 -2.64 17.52 -1.81
CA GLY A 216 -1.29 16.99 -1.55
C GLY A 216 -1.16 15.47 -1.50
N HIS A 217 -2.24 14.73 -1.76
CA HIS A 217 -2.23 13.26 -1.83
C HIS A 217 -2.46 12.79 -3.27
N PHE A 218 -3.71 12.72 -3.72
CA PHE A 218 -4.01 12.40 -5.12
C PHE A 218 -3.85 13.64 -6.00
N VAL A 219 -2.63 13.83 -6.52
CA VAL A 219 -2.26 15.01 -7.29
C VAL A 219 -1.37 14.67 -8.48
N TYR A 220 -1.59 15.34 -9.60
CA TYR A 220 -0.69 15.28 -10.75
C TYR A 220 -0.41 16.66 -11.33
N ALA A 221 0.79 16.80 -11.89
CA ALA A 221 1.26 18.03 -12.50
C ALA A 221 0.68 18.20 -13.90
N VAL A 222 0.29 19.43 -14.22
CA VAL A 222 -0.25 19.84 -15.52
C VAL A 222 0.44 21.15 -15.97
N PRO A 223 0.41 21.51 -17.26
CA PRO A 223 0.95 22.78 -17.73
C PRO A 223 0.40 23.98 -16.96
N LYS A 224 1.18 25.06 -16.87
CA LYS A 224 0.70 26.32 -16.29
C LYS A 224 -0.52 26.84 -17.07
N GLY A 225 -1.59 27.20 -16.38
CA GLY A 225 -2.84 27.67 -16.98
C GLY A 225 -3.63 26.56 -17.69
N TYR A 226 -3.40 25.30 -17.32
CA TYR A 226 -4.14 24.16 -17.87
C TYR A 226 -5.62 24.22 -17.49
N GLU A 227 -6.47 24.12 -18.51
CA GLU A 227 -7.91 23.90 -18.33
C GLU A 227 -8.18 22.39 -18.28
N PRO A 228 -8.81 21.87 -17.21
CA PRO A 228 -9.10 20.45 -17.06
C PRO A 228 -9.80 19.83 -18.28
N ALA A 229 -9.28 18.72 -18.77
CA ALA A 229 -9.96 17.93 -19.79
C ALA A 229 -11.10 17.10 -19.17
N GLU A 230 -11.92 16.52 -20.05
CA GLU A 230 -13.04 15.65 -19.64
C GLU A 230 -12.60 14.51 -18.73
N ILE A 231 -11.43 13.91 -19.00
CA ILE A 231 -10.87 12.83 -18.18
C ILE A 231 -10.53 13.28 -16.76
N ASP A 232 -9.99 14.50 -16.58
CA ASP A 232 -9.65 15.01 -15.25
C ASP A 232 -10.91 15.25 -14.42
N LEU A 233 -11.92 15.82 -15.07
CA LEU A 233 -13.23 16.06 -14.46
C LEU A 233 -13.92 14.75 -14.10
N ARG A 234 -13.80 13.72 -14.96
CA ARG A 234 -14.35 12.39 -14.69
C ARG A 234 -13.66 11.74 -13.50
N ILE A 235 -12.33 11.73 -13.45
CA ILE A 235 -11.57 11.20 -12.31
C ILE A 235 -11.98 11.92 -11.01
N ARG A 236 -12.12 13.25 -11.05
CA ARG A 236 -12.57 14.03 -9.88
C ARG A 236 -13.98 13.63 -9.43
N LEU A 237 -14.91 13.44 -10.38
CA LEU A 237 -16.28 13.04 -10.09
C LEU A 237 -16.29 11.66 -9.41
N ASP A 238 -15.67 10.66 -10.04
CA ASP A 238 -15.62 9.28 -9.52
C ASP A 238 -14.96 9.25 -8.12
N ALA A 239 -13.86 10.00 -7.92
CA ALA A 239 -13.22 10.13 -6.61
C ALA A 239 -14.14 10.79 -5.57
N SER A 240 -14.91 11.80 -5.95
CA SER A 240 -15.82 12.49 -5.04
C SER A 240 -16.96 11.60 -4.55
N GLU A 241 -17.45 10.70 -5.40
CA GLU A 241 -18.48 9.72 -5.04
C GLU A 241 -17.93 8.68 -4.05
N ILE A 242 -16.74 8.13 -4.32
CA ILE A 242 -16.05 7.21 -3.42
C ILE A 242 -15.79 7.86 -2.06
N LEU A 243 -15.28 9.08 -2.05
CA LEU A 243 -14.96 9.80 -0.82
C LEU A 243 -16.23 10.13 -0.01
N SER A 244 -17.33 10.43 -0.68
CA SER A 244 -18.61 10.71 -0.01
C SER A 244 -19.15 9.44 0.67
N LYS A 245 -19.20 8.31 -0.04
CA LYS A 245 -19.58 7.01 0.52
C LYS A 245 -18.70 6.64 1.71
N TYR A 246 -17.37 6.80 1.59
CA TYR A 246 -16.45 6.55 2.69
C TYR A 246 -16.77 7.39 3.93
N LYS A 247 -17.01 8.69 3.76
CA LYS A 247 -17.35 9.61 4.86
C LYS A 247 -18.66 9.22 5.55
N GLU A 248 -19.64 8.73 4.79
CA GLU A 248 -20.89 8.18 5.34
C GLU A 248 -20.62 6.96 6.23
N PHE A 249 -19.91 5.94 5.72
CA PHE A 249 -19.58 4.76 6.53
C PHE A 249 -18.76 5.10 7.77
N LYS A 250 -17.74 5.96 7.61
CA LYS A 250 -16.92 6.43 8.73
C LYS A 250 -17.78 7.07 9.82
N SER A 251 -18.86 7.78 9.47
CA SER A 251 -19.75 8.42 10.45
C SER A 251 -20.57 7.45 11.29
N GLU A 252 -20.73 6.20 10.84
CA GLU A 252 -21.44 5.13 11.55
C GLU A 252 -20.53 4.30 12.46
N VAL A 253 -19.20 4.48 12.36
CA VAL A 253 -18.23 3.73 13.16
C VAL A 253 -18.03 4.39 14.53
N ASP A 254 -18.22 3.61 15.59
CA ASP A 254 -17.85 3.98 16.94
C ASP A 254 -16.33 3.78 17.16
N PHE A 255 -15.58 4.87 17.03
CA PHE A 255 -14.12 4.89 17.27
C PHE A 255 -13.74 4.86 18.75
N GLU A 256 -14.67 5.06 19.69
CA GLU A 256 -14.37 5.07 21.12
C GLU A 256 -14.37 3.66 21.72
N THR A 257 -15.27 2.80 21.24
CA THR A 257 -15.48 1.47 21.86
C THR A 257 -14.89 0.31 21.07
N LYS A 258 -14.66 0.47 19.77
CA LYS A 258 -14.11 -0.60 18.92
C LYS A 258 -12.60 -0.72 19.08
N SER A 259 -12.12 -1.97 19.14
CA SER A 259 -10.67 -2.26 19.28
C SER A 259 -9.88 -1.96 18.00
N TYR A 260 -10.47 -2.17 16.83
CA TYR A 260 -9.83 -2.02 15.51
C TYR A 260 -10.82 -1.39 14.49
N PRO A 261 -11.24 -0.13 14.72
CA PRO A 261 -12.33 0.48 13.96
C PRO A 261 -12.01 0.67 12.46
N PHE A 262 -10.76 0.93 12.09
CA PHE A 262 -10.38 1.11 10.69
C PHE A 262 -10.26 -0.22 9.95
N LEU A 263 -9.86 -1.29 10.65
CA LEU A 263 -9.85 -2.63 10.08
C LEU A 263 -11.28 -3.09 9.76
N GLU A 264 -12.24 -2.82 10.64
CA GLU A 264 -13.66 -3.09 10.37
C GLU A 264 -14.18 -2.27 9.19
N LEU A 265 -13.91 -0.95 9.18
CA LEU A 265 -14.31 -0.05 8.11
C LEU A 265 -13.70 -0.47 6.76
N TYR A 266 -12.46 -0.92 6.75
CA TYR A 266 -11.77 -1.42 5.57
C TYR A 266 -12.50 -2.60 4.94
N PHE A 267 -12.90 -3.59 5.73
CA PHE A 267 -13.65 -4.74 5.21
C PHE A 267 -15.06 -4.37 4.75
N GLN A 268 -15.72 -3.40 5.41
CA GLN A 268 -17.01 -2.88 4.93
C GLN A 268 -16.89 -2.24 3.54
N ILE A 269 -15.83 -1.45 3.30
CA ILE A 269 -15.56 -0.85 1.99
C ILE A 269 -15.30 -1.92 0.93
N LEU A 270 -14.52 -2.96 1.26
CA LEU A 270 -14.26 -4.06 0.33
C LEU A 270 -15.52 -4.82 -0.04
N ASP A 271 -16.36 -5.20 0.94
CA ASP A 271 -17.58 -5.97 0.70
C ASP A 271 -18.55 -5.26 -0.26
N LEU A 272 -18.61 -3.93 -0.19
CA LEU A 272 -19.45 -3.12 -1.06
C LEU A 272 -18.91 -3.04 -2.49
N ALA A 273 -17.60 -2.87 -2.65
CA ALA A 273 -16.94 -2.91 -3.96
C ALA A 273 -17.25 -4.22 -4.70
N PHE A 274 -17.30 -5.34 -3.98
CA PHE A 274 -17.68 -6.64 -4.55
C PHE A 274 -19.18 -6.79 -4.85
N SER A 275 -20.05 -6.01 -4.20
CA SER A 275 -21.50 -6.09 -4.39
C SER A 275 -21.97 -5.27 -5.60
N GLU A 276 -21.41 -4.09 -5.84
CA GLU A 276 -21.74 -3.23 -7.00
C GLU A 276 -21.29 -3.91 -8.31
N ASN A 277 -20.14 -4.58 -8.32
CA ASN A 277 -19.64 -5.34 -9.49
C ASN A 277 -20.48 -6.58 -9.85
N LYS A 278 -21.28 -7.12 -8.91
CA LYS A 278 -22.16 -8.26 -9.22
C LYS A 278 -23.46 -7.84 -9.87
N GLU A 279 -24.00 -6.67 -9.55
CA GLU A 279 -25.27 -6.21 -10.14
C GLU A 279 -25.12 -5.84 -11.62
N GLU A 280 -23.95 -5.36 -12.06
CA GLU A 280 -23.70 -5.09 -13.48
C GLU A 280 -23.60 -6.36 -14.33
N VAL A 281 -23.11 -7.48 -13.78
CA VAL A 281 -22.94 -8.76 -14.52
C VAL A 281 -24.28 -9.49 -14.76
N PHE A 282 -25.36 -9.12 -14.07
CA PHE A 282 -26.68 -9.74 -14.25
C PHE A 282 -27.64 -8.95 -15.15
N LEU A 283 -27.18 -7.87 -15.79
CA LEU A 283 -28.00 -7.03 -16.67
C LEU A 283 -27.65 -7.12 -18.18
N ASP A 284 -26.80 -8.06 -18.59
CA ASP A 284 -26.56 -8.41 -20.01
C ASP A 284 -27.19 -9.75 -20.42
#